data_AF-A0A931D913-F1
#
_entry.id   AF-A0A931D913-F1
#
_cell.length_a   1.000
_cell.length_b   1.000
_cell.length_c   1.000
_cell.angle_alpha   90.00
_cell.angle_beta   90.00
_cell.angle_gamma   90.00
#
_symmetry.space_group_name_H-M   'P 1'
#
loop_
_entity.id
_entity.type
_entity.pdbx_description
1 polymer ?
#
loop_
_entity_poly.entity_id
_entity_poly.type
_entity_poly.pdbx_seq_one_letter_code
_entity_poly.pdbx_strand_id
1 'polypeptide(L)'
;MNLDQLFDEGELSAHLTRRPDEVGFALQQAAQQERLPVLECVLKHRPSQFHLKAALCYAARRDSVAMVRALLAAGASPGACETYVFPLWAAAGSGSVESLRLLLDAGADPNTCQEDRDAPGGLQLPLLAAISCASVEAVTVLLDAGADIDVITPRVLRPLEIAESLADPEIVRLLRERGARRVTPEELEIGQAAERGFVARVRELSPSASAEERGLALISAVQKRQAGTAVEILGHGGIEPDRLRYAVAQSIVFDVPEVLPPLLSAGPDIDSCDTPYRKPPIVLAAERGRIWAVRALMDAGADLRAHGEWDAENALAKARSGGYTEIVRMLRDAGATARTAAAIERSTRRKLADQARHAWTPRLSTAAAPGDLSCFGGLPSLRDGEEWPCCNCCRAPLTFVVQVDLGRTPKAAREIFGDGLLQLFHCMTCMPGTVTDTRQVRIIDPAGTAVLEAAPYTAEILPARPVIGWGRAVKDHPYRDGDPSVLLPEERDAVFRLNRQGDKLGGWPNWIQDADYPSCPRGEPHLMTQLVLQICSGQGVAHTWGDNGLGFVVRCPEHRRVGFVWQTA
;
A
#
# COMPACT_ATOMS: atom_id res chain seq x y z
N MET A 1 16.31 -6.43 -30.54
CA MET A 1 17.52 -6.52 -31.38
C MET A 1 18.68 -7.01 -30.52
N ASN A 2 19.33 -8.10 -30.90
CA ASN A 2 20.60 -8.51 -30.27
C ASN A 2 21.75 -7.98 -31.14
N LEU A 3 22.43 -6.92 -30.69
CA LEU A 3 23.55 -6.30 -31.43
C LEU A 3 24.75 -7.24 -31.60
N ASP A 4 24.79 -8.36 -30.87
CA ASP A 4 25.83 -9.37 -31.00
C ASP A 4 25.63 -10.29 -32.22
N GLN A 5 24.49 -10.20 -32.90
CA GLN A 5 24.16 -10.99 -34.09
C GLN A 5 24.34 -10.23 -35.41
N LEU A 6 24.59 -8.91 -35.37
CA LEU A 6 24.86 -8.07 -36.55
C LEU A 6 26.38 -7.88 -36.65
N PHE A 7 27.02 -8.62 -37.54
CA PHE A 7 28.49 -8.71 -37.64
C PHE A 7 29.12 -7.71 -38.63
N ASP A 8 28.32 -7.07 -39.49
CA ASP A 8 28.78 -6.12 -40.50
C ASP A 8 28.06 -4.75 -40.37
N GLU A 9 28.82 -3.66 -40.44
CA GLU A 9 28.31 -2.28 -40.46
C GLU A 9 27.28 -2.07 -41.58
N GLY A 10 27.46 -2.73 -42.73
CA GLY A 10 26.54 -2.66 -43.86
C GLY A 10 25.18 -3.30 -43.56
N GLU A 11 25.16 -4.45 -42.88
CA GLU A 11 23.93 -5.12 -42.46
C GLU A 11 23.17 -4.30 -41.42
N LEU A 12 23.89 -3.75 -40.44
CA LEU A 12 23.33 -2.87 -39.42
C LEU A 12 22.74 -1.60 -40.05
N SER A 13 23.46 -0.95 -40.97
CA SER A 13 22.97 0.27 -41.63
C SER A 13 21.74 0.01 -42.50
N ALA A 14 21.72 -1.11 -43.22
CA ALA A 14 20.55 -1.52 -44.01
C ALA A 14 19.34 -1.83 -43.10
N HIS A 15 19.56 -2.44 -41.94
CA HIS A 15 18.52 -2.71 -40.95
C HIS A 15 17.93 -1.42 -40.38
N LEU A 16 18.77 -0.50 -39.90
CA LEU A 16 18.33 0.77 -39.32
C LEU A 16 17.64 1.69 -40.34
N THR A 17 17.99 1.59 -41.62
CA THR A 17 17.26 2.26 -42.70
C THR A 17 15.83 1.75 -42.84
N ARG A 18 15.61 0.44 -42.67
CA ARG A 18 14.27 -0.18 -42.70
C ARG A 18 13.48 0.03 -41.41
N ARG A 19 14.17 0.22 -40.29
CA ARG A 19 13.61 0.31 -38.92
C ARG A 19 14.15 1.54 -38.18
N PRO A 20 13.74 2.76 -38.58
CA PRO A 20 14.22 4.00 -37.95
C PRO A 20 13.79 4.13 -36.48
N ASP A 21 12.75 3.41 -36.06
CA ASP A 21 12.30 3.28 -34.66
C ASP A 21 13.37 2.66 -33.75
N GLU A 22 14.27 1.84 -34.28
CA GLU A 22 15.28 1.11 -33.49
C GLU A 22 16.60 1.90 -33.34
N VAL A 23 16.78 3.02 -34.04
CA VAL A 23 18.01 3.84 -34.02
C VAL A 23 18.39 4.28 -32.61
N GLY A 24 17.39 4.70 -31.83
CA GLY A 24 17.61 5.14 -30.45
C GLY A 24 18.12 4.05 -29.52
N PHE A 25 17.47 2.88 -29.57
CA PHE A 25 17.87 1.71 -28.80
C PHE A 25 19.26 1.20 -29.21
N ALA A 26 19.53 1.16 -30.53
CA ALA A 26 20.83 0.77 -31.06
C ALA A 26 21.96 1.68 -30.54
N LEU A 27 21.73 3.00 -30.56
CA LEU A 27 22.70 3.99 -30.10
C LEU A 27 23.01 3.83 -28.62
N GLN A 28 21.97 3.67 -27.79
CA GLN A 28 22.13 3.50 -26.35
C GLN A 28 22.89 2.22 -26.01
N GLN A 29 22.56 1.10 -26.65
CA GLN A 29 23.26 -0.17 -26.43
C GLN A 29 24.72 -0.11 -26.89
N ALA A 30 24.99 0.50 -28.05
CA ALA A 30 26.35 0.70 -28.53
C ALA A 30 27.19 1.48 -27.49
N ALA A 31 26.66 2.59 -26.97
CA ALA A 31 27.32 3.38 -25.93
C ALA A 31 27.48 2.60 -24.60
N GLN A 32 26.46 1.84 -24.18
CA GLN A 32 26.50 1.05 -22.94
C GLN A 32 27.54 -0.08 -22.98
N GLN A 33 27.79 -0.65 -24.18
CA GLN A 33 28.74 -1.73 -24.43
C GLN A 33 30.10 -1.23 -24.94
N GLU A 34 30.32 0.09 -25.02
CA GLU A 34 31.57 0.72 -25.48
C GLU A 34 31.98 0.30 -26.93
N ARG A 35 31.00 0.00 -27.79
CA ARG A 35 31.22 -0.41 -29.19
C ARG A 35 31.29 0.78 -30.14
N LEU A 36 32.44 1.44 -30.24
CA LEU A 36 32.61 2.66 -31.05
C LEU A 36 32.23 2.49 -32.54
N PRO A 37 32.64 1.43 -33.26
CA PRO A 37 32.27 1.28 -34.68
C PRO A 37 30.76 1.15 -34.91
N VAL A 38 30.08 0.45 -33.99
CA VAL A 38 28.61 0.34 -34.01
C VAL A 38 27.97 1.70 -33.76
N LEU A 39 28.48 2.45 -32.78
CA LEU A 39 28.00 3.79 -32.47
C LEU A 39 28.17 4.74 -33.67
N GLU A 40 29.34 4.77 -34.30
CA GLU A 40 29.60 5.59 -35.49
C GLU A 40 28.72 5.20 -36.69
N CYS A 41 28.44 3.91 -36.87
CA CYS A 41 27.48 3.45 -37.87
C CYS A 41 26.06 3.96 -37.56
N VAL A 42 25.59 3.83 -36.32
CA VAL A 42 24.25 4.29 -35.90
C VAL A 42 24.11 5.82 -36.05
N LEU A 43 25.16 6.59 -35.76
CA LEU A 43 25.17 8.05 -35.88
C LEU A 43 24.88 8.55 -37.31
N LYS A 44 25.21 7.77 -38.35
CA LYS A 44 24.90 8.10 -39.75
C LYS A 44 23.38 8.18 -40.02
N HIS A 45 22.56 7.59 -39.17
CA HIS A 45 21.10 7.58 -39.27
C HIS A 45 20.40 8.77 -38.57
N ARG A 46 21.16 9.81 -38.19
CA ARG A 46 20.66 11.06 -37.56
C ARG A 46 19.72 10.81 -36.36
N PRO A 47 20.22 10.20 -35.26
CA PRO A 47 19.43 10.00 -34.05
C PRO A 47 18.89 11.32 -33.49
N SER A 48 17.75 11.26 -32.81
CA SER A 48 17.20 12.45 -32.12
C SER A 48 18.11 12.93 -30.99
N GLN A 49 17.98 14.20 -30.62
CA GLN A 49 18.72 14.79 -29.48
C GLN A 49 18.53 14.01 -28.18
N PHE A 50 17.32 13.47 -27.94
CA PHE A 50 17.05 12.61 -26.78
C PHE A 50 18.00 11.40 -26.73
N HIS A 51 18.13 10.67 -27.85
CA HIS A 51 19.00 9.50 -27.93
C HIS A 51 20.49 9.86 -27.89
N LEU A 52 20.89 10.96 -28.55
CA LEU A 52 22.26 11.47 -28.52
C LEU A 52 22.69 11.83 -27.10
N LYS A 53 21.83 12.55 -26.35
CA LYS A 53 22.08 12.90 -24.94
C LYS A 53 22.20 11.67 -24.05
N ALA A 54 21.28 10.72 -24.16
CA ALA A 54 21.32 9.48 -23.38
C ALA A 54 22.63 8.70 -23.63
N ALA A 55 23.01 8.52 -24.89
CA ALA A 55 24.26 7.85 -25.27
C ALA A 55 25.50 8.60 -24.76
N LEU A 56 25.48 9.94 -24.76
CA LEU A 56 26.55 10.79 -24.24
C LEU A 56 26.76 10.58 -22.74
N CYS A 57 25.68 10.43 -21.97
CA CYS A 57 25.77 10.09 -20.54
C CYS A 57 26.42 8.72 -20.30
N TYR A 58 26.09 7.70 -21.10
CA TYR A 58 26.74 6.39 -21.01
C TYR A 58 28.23 6.48 -21.36
N ALA A 59 28.58 7.15 -22.46
CA ALA A 59 29.96 7.32 -22.88
C ALA A 59 30.81 8.04 -21.81
N ALA A 60 30.28 9.12 -21.23
CA ALA A 60 30.92 9.87 -20.14
C ALA A 60 31.15 9.01 -18.89
N ARG A 61 30.11 8.28 -18.44
CA ARG A 61 30.19 7.40 -17.27
C ARG A 61 31.19 6.25 -17.43
N ARG A 62 31.43 5.82 -18.67
CA ARG A 62 32.36 4.74 -19.01
C ARG A 62 33.77 5.23 -19.30
N ASP A 63 34.05 6.52 -19.16
CA ASP A 63 35.35 7.11 -19.51
C ASP A 63 35.74 6.87 -21.00
N SER A 64 34.73 6.75 -21.88
CA SER A 64 34.96 6.52 -23.31
C SER A 64 35.11 7.83 -24.07
N VAL A 65 36.29 8.43 -23.98
CA VAL A 65 36.64 9.71 -24.65
C VAL A 65 36.32 9.70 -26.15
N ALA A 66 36.59 8.58 -26.83
CA ALA A 66 36.35 8.45 -28.27
C ALA A 66 34.85 8.54 -28.61
N MET A 67 34.00 7.89 -27.81
CA MET A 67 32.55 7.97 -27.99
C MET A 67 32.00 9.35 -27.64
N VAL A 68 32.50 9.98 -26.58
CA VAL A 68 32.14 11.37 -26.21
C VAL A 68 32.42 12.30 -27.39
N ARG A 69 33.62 12.20 -27.99
CA ARG A 69 34.00 12.99 -29.17
C ARG A 69 33.09 12.73 -30.38
N ALA A 70 32.80 11.47 -30.68
CA ALA A 70 31.93 11.09 -31.80
C ALA A 70 30.49 11.62 -31.62
N LEU A 71 29.95 11.51 -30.41
CA LEU A 71 28.61 11.99 -30.07
C LEU A 71 28.52 13.52 -30.13
N LEU A 72 29.50 14.24 -29.59
CA LEU A 72 29.56 15.71 -29.68
C LEU A 72 29.72 16.18 -31.14
N ALA A 73 30.55 15.50 -31.94
CA ALA A 73 30.70 15.79 -33.38
C ALA A 73 29.40 15.54 -34.17
N ALA A 74 28.57 14.59 -33.74
CA ALA A 74 27.23 14.37 -34.27
C ALA A 74 26.18 15.38 -33.77
N GLY A 75 26.60 16.38 -32.98
CA GLY A 75 25.75 17.45 -32.48
C GLY A 75 24.99 17.12 -31.19
N ALA A 76 25.43 16.13 -30.40
CA ALA A 76 24.87 15.88 -29.09
C ALA A 76 25.02 17.13 -28.20
N SER A 77 23.91 17.64 -27.67
CA SER A 77 23.96 18.76 -26.72
C SER A 77 24.58 18.30 -25.39
N PRO A 78 25.60 19.00 -24.86
CA PRO A 78 26.34 18.57 -23.67
C PRO A 78 25.65 18.98 -22.35
N GLY A 79 24.58 19.78 -22.43
CA GLY A 79 23.80 20.22 -21.27
C GLY A 79 22.95 19.09 -20.67
N ALA A 80 22.21 19.43 -19.62
CA ALA A 80 21.34 18.49 -18.93
C ALA A 80 20.42 17.72 -19.90
N CYS A 81 20.28 16.43 -19.64
CA CYS A 81 19.35 15.54 -20.32
C CYS A 81 18.13 15.29 -19.44
N GLU A 82 17.02 14.90 -20.06
CA GLU A 82 15.80 14.46 -19.36
C GLU A 82 16.00 13.10 -18.65
N THR A 83 17.08 12.39 -18.98
CA THR A 83 17.55 11.23 -18.22
C THR A 83 18.23 11.68 -16.93
N TYR A 84 17.98 10.96 -15.83
CA TYR A 84 18.35 11.28 -14.43
C TYR A 84 19.86 11.42 -14.10
N VAL A 85 20.70 11.43 -15.13
CA VAL A 85 22.16 11.49 -15.07
C VAL A 85 22.60 12.29 -16.28
N PHE A 86 23.28 13.42 -16.08
CA PHE A 86 23.77 14.27 -17.18
C PHE A 86 25.27 14.09 -17.46
N PRO A 87 25.75 14.38 -18.70
CA PRO A 87 27.08 13.98 -19.14
C PRO A 87 28.23 14.51 -18.29
N LEU A 88 28.15 15.78 -17.87
CA LEU A 88 29.23 16.43 -17.13
C LEU A 88 29.39 15.86 -15.71
N TRP A 89 28.28 15.60 -15.01
CA TRP A 89 28.32 14.91 -13.72
C TRP A 89 28.80 13.46 -13.86
N ALA A 90 28.40 12.76 -14.91
CA ALA A 90 28.84 11.39 -15.18
C ALA A 90 30.36 11.31 -15.42
N ALA A 91 30.93 12.24 -16.19
CA ALA A 91 32.37 12.33 -16.41
C ALA A 91 33.13 12.73 -15.14
N ALA A 92 32.58 13.62 -14.32
CA ALA A 92 33.15 13.97 -13.01
C ALA A 92 33.17 12.77 -12.06
N GLY A 93 32.07 12.01 -11.99
CA GLY A 93 31.93 10.83 -11.14
C GLY A 93 32.75 9.62 -11.60
N SER A 94 33.17 9.57 -12.86
CA SER A 94 34.11 8.55 -13.35
C SER A 94 35.57 9.00 -13.27
N GLY A 95 35.85 10.26 -12.91
CA GLY A 95 37.18 10.85 -12.94
C GLY A 95 37.73 11.10 -14.36
N SER A 96 36.88 11.06 -15.39
CA SER A 96 37.26 11.22 -16.80
C SER A 96 37.57 12.68 -17.12
N VAL A 97 38.80 13.12 -16.86
CA VAL A 97 39.23 14.50 -17.08
C VAL A 97 39.12 14.92 -18.55
N GLU A 98 39.49 14.04 -19.48
CA GLU A 98 39.43 14.35 -20.91
C GLU A 98 37.97 14.45 -21.40
N SER A 99 37.07 13.59 -20.93
CA SER A 99 35.64 13.72 -21.24
C SER A 99 35.05 14.99 -20.62
N LEU A 100 35.48 15.36 -19.40
CA LEU A 100 35.11 16.63 -18.77
C LEU A 100 35.52 17.83 -19.63
N ARG A 101 36.78 17.89 -20.08
CA ARG A 101 37.29 18.97 -20.95
C ARG A 101 36.47 19.05 -22.24
N LEU A 102 36.25 17.92 -22.91
CA LEU A 102 35.46 17.88 -24.15
C LEU A 102 34.03 18.38 -23.97
N LEU A 103 33.38 18.02 -22.86
CA LEU A 103 32.01 18.47 -22.56
C LEU A 103 31.98 19.98 -22.25
N LEU A 104 32.94 20.49 -21.49
CA LEU A 104 33.07 21.92 -21.18
C LEU A 104 33.39 22.75 -22.43
N ASP A 105 34.30 22.28 -23.29
CA ASP A 105 34.63 22.90 -24.58
C ASP A 105 33.42 22.94 -25.53
N ALA A 106 32.52 21.95 -25.43
CA ALA A 106 31.25 21.93 -26.15
C ALA A 106 30.17 22.86 -25.55
N GLY A 107 30.46 23.54 -24.44
CA GLY A 107 29.57 24.49 -23.77
C GLY A 107 28.69 23.88 -22.67
N ALA A 108 29.10 22.78 -22.03
CA ALA A 108 28.44 22.31 -20.82
C ALA A 108 28.56 23.33 -19.69
N ASP A 109 27.46 23.62 -18.99
CA ASP A 109 27.47 24.48 -17.81
C ASP A 109 28.04 23.69 -16.59
N PRO A 110 29.18 24.11 -16.00
CA PRO A 110 29.78 23.44 -14.85
C PRO A 110 28.92 23.48 -13.58
N ASN A 111 27.91 24.36 -13.54
CA ASN A 111 27.00 24.53 -12.41
C ASN A 111 25.66 23.81 -12.60
N THR A 112 25.53 22.99 -13.65
CA THR A 112 24.34 22.17 -13.86
C THR A 112 24.05 21.34 -12.61
N CYS A 113 22.84 21.44 -12.06
CA CYS A 113 22.43 20.72 -10.87
C CYS A 113 21.10 19.98 -11.08
N GLN A 114 20.98 18.79 -10.50
CA GLN A 114 19.74 18.00 -10.45
C GLN A 114 19.56 17.35 -9.07
N GLU A 115 18.32 17.13 -8.66
CA GLU A 115 18.03 16.33 -7.46
C GLU A 115 18.37 14.86 -7.71
N ASP A 116 19.07 14.26 -6.75
CA ASP A 116 19.35 12.83 -6.76
C ASP A 116 18.08 12.05 -6.32
N ARG A 117 17.55 11.21 -7.22
CA ARG A 117 16.38 10.36 -6.92
C ARG A 117 16.72 9.18 -6.03
N ASP A 118 17.95 8.68 -6.10
CA ASP A 118 18.38 7.50 -5.35
C ASP A 118 18.83 7.88 -3.93
N ALA A 119 19.11 9.17 -3.70
CA ALA A 119 19.41 9.74 -2.40
C ALA A 119 18.54 10.98 -2.14
N PRO A 120 17.40 10.86 -1.42
CA PRO A 120 16.58 12.00 -1.03
C PRO A 120 17.42 13.11 -0.35
N GLY A 121 17.43 14.30 -0.95
CA GLY A 121 18.27 15.43 -0.51
C GLY A 121 19.71 15.41 -1.04
N GLY A 122 20.04 14.53 -1.97
CA GLY A 122 21.28 14.55 -2.74
C GLY A 122 21.21 15.57 -3.88
N LEU A 123 22.32 16.25 -4.13
CA LEU A 123 22.47 17.20 -5.22
C LEU A 123 23.50 16.66 -6.21
N GLN A 124 23.08 16.34 -7.42
CA GLN A 124 23.96 15.99 -8.51
C GLN A 124 24.59 17.28 -9.06
N LEU A 125 25.80 17.59 -8.60
CA LEU A 125 26.61 18.71 -9.08
C LEU A 125 27.99 18.19 -9.54
N PRO A 126 28.50 18.57 -10.72
CA PRO A 126 29.77 18.06 -11.24
C PRO A 126 30.93 18.24 -10.26
N LEU A 127 31.04 19.42 -9.63
CA LEU A 127 32.11 19.70 -8.66
C LEU A 127 32.08 18.71 -7.47
N LEU A 128 30.88 18.40 -6.95
CA LEU A 128 30.72 17.46 -5.84
C LEU A 128 31.02 16.01 -6.24
N ALA A 129 30.69 15.62 -7.47
CA ALA A 129 31.05 14.31 -8.00
C ALA A 129 32.57 14.16 -8.13
N ALA A 130 33.26 15.16 -8.67
CA ALA A 130 34.72 15.17 -8.74
C ALA A 130 35.40 15.08 -7.36
N ILE A 131 34.85 15.80 -6.36
CA ILE A 131 35.31 15.73 -4.96
C ILE A 131 35.07 14.34 -4.37
N SER A 132 33.89 13.76 -4.56
CA SER A 132 33.53 12.44 -4.02
C SER A 132 34.36 11.30 -4.62
N CYS A 133 34.86 11.49 -5.84
CA CYS A 133 35.73 10.56 -6.54
C CYS A 133 37.23 10.84 -6.34
N ALA A 134 37.59 11.74 -5.43
CA ALA A 134 38.97 12.09 -5.09
C ALA A 134 39.83 12.54 -6.29
N SER A 135 39.21 13.10 -7.34
CA SER A 135 39.92 13.52 -8.56
C SER A 135 40.30 14.99 -8.52
N VAL A 136 41.52 15.26 -8.04
CA VAL A 136 42.09 16.62 -7.93
C VAL A 136 42.12 17.33 -9.29
N GLU A 137 42.45 16.62 -10.36
CA GLU A 137 42.48 17.19 -11.71
C GLU A 137 41.08 17.51 -12.23
N ALA A 138 40.08 16.65 -12.00
CA ALA A 138 38.69 16.95 -12.36
C ALA A 138 38.15 18.16 -11.58
N VAL A 139 38.46 18.27 -10.29
CA VAL A 139 38.14 19.45 -9.47
C VAL A 139 38.80 20.70 -10.06
N THR A 140 40.08 20.62 -10.43
CA THR A 140 40.82 21.73 -11.05
C THR A 140 40.15 22.19 -12.35
N VAL A 141 39.85 21.27 -13.26
CA VAL A 141 39.22 21.56 -14.55
C VAL A 141 37.84 22.20 -14.37
N LEU A 142 37.03 21.70 -13.44
CA LEU A 142 35.70 22.27 -13.17
C LEU A 142 35.79 23.67 -12.58
N LEU A 143 36.71 23.92 -11.64
CA LEU A 143 36.92 25.26 -11.08
C LEU A 143 37.45 26.24 -12.12
N ASP A 144 38.37 25.80 -12.99
CA ASP A 144 38.90 26.62 -14.09
C ASP A 144 37.80 26.97 -15.12
N ALA A 145 36.80 26.11 -15.27
CA ALA A 145 35.62 26.36 -16.10
C ALA A 145 34.53 27.23 -15.43
N GLY A 146 34.71 27.62 -14.16
CA GLY A 146 33.78 28.48 -13.43
C GLY A 146 32.71 27.73 -12.62
N ALA A 147 32.99 26.50 -12.19
CA ALA A 147 32.18 25.84 -11.17
C ALA A 147 32.16 26.68 -9.88
N ASP A 148 30.98 26.85 -9.28
CA ASP A 148 30.79 27.57 -8.04
C ASP A 148 31.45 26.82 -6.87
N ILE A 149 32.56 27.37 -6.42
CA ILE A 149 33.38 26.83 -5.34
C ILE A 149 32.67 26.90 -3.97
N ASP A 150 31.64 27.74 -3.86
CA ASP A 150 30.97 28.12 -2.62
C ASP A 150 29.47 27.75 -2.61
N VAL A 151 29.05 26.90 -3.55
CA VAL A 151 27.68 26.37 -3.65
C VAL A 151 27.23 25.72 -2.34
N ILE A 152 26.04 26.06 -1.86
CA ILE A 152 25.46 25.45 -0.65
C ILE A 152 24.59 24.26 -1.07
N THR A 153 24.94 23.08 -0.56
CA THR A 153 24.18 21.85 -0.82
C THR A 153 22.90 21.77 0.02
N PRO A 154 21.94 20.88 -0.32
CA PRO A 154 20.77 20.63 0.53
C PRO A 154 21.09 20.12 1.94
N ARG A 155 22.32 19.67 2.20
CA ARG A 155 22.82 19.32 3.54
C ARG A 155 23.44 20.51 4.28
N VAL A 156 23.29 21.73 3.73
CA VAL A 156 23.84 22.98 4.26
C VAL A 156 25.37 22.90 4.43
N LEU A 157 26.04 22.30 3.44
CA LEU A 157 27.49 22.18 3.37
C LEU A 157 28.00 22.77 2.05
N ARG A 158 29.20 23.36 2.09
CA ARG A 158 29.95 23.77 0.89
C ARG A 158 30.93 22.68 0.41
N PRO A 159 31.41 22.75 -0.85
CA PRO A 159 32.41 21.83 -1.39
C PRO A 159 33.62 21.60 -0.47
N LEU A 160 34.12 22.66 0.18
CA LEU A 160 35.24 22.56 1.12
C LEU A 160 34.92 21.65 2.31
N GLU A 161 33.75 21.78 2.92
CA GLU A 161 33.36 20.97 4.09
C GLU A 161 33.13 19.51 3.71
N ILE A 162 32.65 19.26 2.48
CA ILE A 162 32.50 17.90 1.94
C ILE A 162 33.88 17.26 1.75
N ALA A 163 34.82 17.95 1.11
CA ALA A 163 36.20 17.47 0.95
C ALA A 163 36.89 17.20 2.31
N GLU A 164 36.66 18.06 3.31
CA GLU A 164 37.16 17.85 4.67
C GLU A 164 36.55 16.61 5.34
N SER A 165 35.25 16.36 5.12
CA SER A 165 34.56 15.17 5.67
C SER A 165 35.04 13.85 5.04
N LEU A 166 35.49 13.90 3.79
CA LEU A 166 36.10 12.79 3.07
C LEU A 166 37.59 12.60 3.42
N ALA A 167 38.16 13.50 4.23
CA ALA A 167 39.55 13.51 4.66
C ALA A 167 40.56 13.54 3.50
N ASP A 168 40.26 14.34 2.46
CA ASP A 168 41.04 14.38 1.22
C ASP A 168 41.97 15.62 1.17
N PRO A 169 43.23 15.52 1.65
CA PRO A 169 44.05 16.69 1.97
C PRO A 169 44.44 17.51 0.74
N GLU A 170 44.59 16.87 -0.43
CA GLU A 170 44.97 17.54 -1.67
C GLU A 170 43.84 18.39 -2.23
N ILE A 171 42.61 17.88 -2.25
CA ILE A 171 41.42 18.63 -2.64
C ILE A 171 41.13 19.75 -1.64
N VAL A 172 41.25 19.48 -0.33
CA VAL A 172 41.09 20.52 0.70
C VAL A 172 42.09 21.65 0.50
N ARG A 173 43.36 21.31 0.21
CA ARG A 173 44.40 22.31 -0.08
C ARG A 173 44.06 23.10 -1.33
N LEU A 174 43.71 22.44 -2.43
CA LEU A 174 43.32 23.08 -3.69
C LEU A 174 42.15 24.05 -3.49
N LEU A 175 41.07 23.61 -2.83
CA LEU A 175 39.89 24.45 -2.59
C LEU A 175 40.25 25.69 -1.75
N ARG A 176 41.07 25.53 -0.70
CA ARG A 176 41.54 26.68 0.10
C ARG A 176 42.43 27.64 -0.69
N GLU A 177 43.35 27.13 -1.51
CA GLU A 177 44.19 27.95 -2.39
C GLU A 177 43.36 28.73 -3.41
N ARG A 178 42.23 28.17 -3.85
CA ARG A 178 41.24 28.81 -4.73
C ARG A 178 40.23 29.70 -3.98
N GLY A 179 40.37 29.86 -2.66
CA GLY A 179 39.56 30.78 -1.85
C GLY A 179 38.22 30.23 -1.36
N ALA A 180 38.00 28.91 -1.39
CA ALA A 180 36.79 28.26 -0.89
C ALA A 180 36.56 28.59 0.58
N ARG A 181 35.29 28.79 0.96
CA ARG A 181 34.90 29.16 2.32
C ARG A 181 34.06 28.07 2.96
N ARG A 182 34.02 28.07 4.29
CA ARG A 182 33.04 27.30 5.06
C ARG A 182 31.76 28.12 5.19
N VAL A 183 30.63 27.43 5.30
CA VAL A 183 29.37 28.07 5.67
C VAL A 183 29.52 28.75 7.02
N THR A 184 29.19 30.03 7.11
CA THR A 184 29.17 30.75 8.38
C THR A 184 27.75 30.89 8.91
N PRO A 185 27.54 31.00 10.24
CA PRO A 185 26.19 31.13 10.80
C PRO A 185 25.40 32.33 10.24
N GLU A 186 26.08 33.42 9.90
CA GLU A 186 25.45 34.68 9.44
C GLU A 186 24.74 34.53 8.09
N GLU A 187 25.21 33.61 7.24
CA GLU A 187 24.62 33.31 5.93
C GLU A 187 23.33 32.49 6.02
N LEU A 188 23.08 31.87 7.17
CA LEU A 188 22.03 30.87 7.32
C LEU A 188 20.72 31.45 7.82
N GLU A 189 19.64 30.98 7.20
CA GLU A 189 18.28 31.15 7.70
C GLU A 189 18.02 30.23 8.90
N ILE A 190 16.91 30.47 9.62
CA ILE A 190 16.64 29.78 10.90
C ILE A 190 16.61 28.25 10.76
N GLY A 191 16.01 27.72 9.69
CA GLY A 191 15.93 26.28 9.44
C GLY A 191 17.29 25.63 9.20
N GLN A 192 18.15 26.30 8.43
CA GLN A 192 19.50 25.84 8.14
C GLN A 192 20.41 25.96 9.37
N ALA A 193 20.30 27.05 10.12
CA ALA A 193 21.02 27.22 11.39
C ALA A 193 20.62 26.15 12.42
N ALA A 194 19.34 25.78 12.45
CA ALA A 194 18.81 24.72 13.29
C ALA A 194 19.33 23.32 12.88
N GLU A 195 19.40 23.01 11.58
CA GLU A 195 20.02 21.79 11.06
C GLU A 195 21.50 21.68 11.43
N ARG A 196 22.22 22.81 11.39
CA ARG A 196 23.65 22.92 11.67
C ARG A 196 23.98 22.95 13.17
N GLY A 197 23.00 23.13 14.04
CA GLY A 197 23.22 23.24 15.49
C GLY A 197 23.76 24.61 15.95
N PHE A 198 23.59 25.67 15.16
CA PHE A 198 24.07 27.02 15.50
C PHE A 198 23.09 27.76 16.43
N VAL A 199 23.13 27.41 17.72
CA VAL A 199 22.23 27.95 18.76
C VAL A 199 22.21 29.49 18.80
N ALA A 200 23.37 30.15 18.72
CA ALA A 200 23.44 31.61 18.77
C ALA A 200 22.69 32.27 17.59
N ARG A 201 22.81 31.70 16.39
CA ARG A 201 22.12 32.20 15.19
C ARG A 201 20.63 31.93 15.26
N VAL A 202 20.23 30.74 15.73
CA VAL A 202 18.82 30.41 15.97
C VAL A 202 18.20 31.38 16.97
N ARG A 203 18.90 31.72 18.06
CA ARG A 203 18.45 32.72 19.05
C ARG A 203 18.25 34.09 18.43
N GLU A 204 19.16 34.52 17.56
CA GLU A 204 19.08 35.80 16.86
C GLU A 204 17.88 35.87 15.90
N LEU A 205 17.62 34.80 15.15
CA LEU A 205 16.58 34.75 14.11
C LEU A 205 15.18 34.39 14.62
N SER A 206 15.08 33.69 15.75
CA SER A 206 13.78 33.20 16.28
C SER A 206 12.73 34.29 16.52
N PRO A 207 13.07 35.51 16.99
CA PRO A 207 12.09 36.58 17.20
C PRO A 207 11.46 37.13 15.93
N SER A 208 12.19 37.14 14.80
CA SER A 208 11.69 37.66 13.51
C SER A 208 11.10 36.58 12.61
N ALA A 209 11.39 35.30 12.88
CA ALA A 209 10.82 34.17 12.14
C ALA A 209 9.30 34.06 12.35
N SER A 210 8.59 33.61 11.33
CA SER A 210 7.19 33.20 11.42
C SER A 210 7.02 31.93 12.26
N ALA A 211 5.79 31.66 12.69
CA ALA A 211 5.45 30.42 13.39
C ALA A 211 5.75 29.16 12.55
N GLU A 212 5.53 29.25 11.24
CA GLU A 212 5.82 28.18 10.30
C GLU A 212 7.33 27.91 10.19
N GLU A 213 8.14 28.96 10.02
CA GLU A 213 9.61 28.84 9.95
C GLU A 213 10.19 28.26 11.23
N ARG A 214 9.72 28.71 12.41
CA ARG A 214 10.11 28.11 13.70
C ARG A 214 9.71 26.64 13.80
N GLY A 215 8.49 26.30 13.38
CA GLY A 215 8.01 24.92 13.39
C GLY A 215 8.83 23.99 12.50
N LEU A 216 9.17 24.42 11.28
CA LEU A 216 10.02 23.68 10.36
C LEU A 216 11.47 23.56 10.88
N ALA A 217 12.02 24.65 11.43
CA ALA A 217 13.35 24.65 12.03
C ALA A 217 13.45 23.71 13.24
N LEU A 218 12.41 23.66 14.09
CA LEU A 218 12.32 22.71 15.20
C LEU A 218 12.36 21.27 14.71
N ILE A 219 11.56 20.93 13.70
CA ILE A 219 11.52 19.57 13.13
C ILE A 219 12.90 19.20 12.57
N SER A 220 13.54 20.10 11.82
CA SER A 220 14.88 19.87 11.26
C SER A 220 15.93 19.65 12.36
N ALA A 221 15.94 20.51 13.40
CA ALA A 221 16.84 20.35 14.54
C ALA A 221 16.68 18.98 15.22
N VAL A 222 15.44 18.52 15.42
CA VAL A 222 15.16 17.21 16.01
C VAL A 222 15.67 16.08 15.11
N GLN A 223 15.38 16.11 13.81
CA GLN A 223 15.83 15.10 12.85
C GLN A 223 17.36 15.00 12.76
N LYS A 224 18.04 16.15 12.90
CA LYS A 224 19.51 16.26 12.85
C LYS A 224 20.16 16.09 14.22
N ARG A 225 19.36 15.77 15.25
CA ARG A 225 19.78 15.55 16.65
C ARG A 225 20.45 16.76 17.31
N GLN A 226 20.09 17.96 16.85
CA GLN A 226 20.55 19.23 17.40
C GLN A 226 19.67 19.66 18.56
N ALA A 227 19.82 18.99 19.71
CA ALA A 227 18.98 19.22 20.89
C ALA A 227 19.04 20.68 21.39
N GLY A 228 20.23 21.29 21.39
CA GLY A 228 20.41 22.67 21.86
C GLY A 228 19.62 23.70 21.05
N THR A 229 19.63 23.59 19.72
CA THR A 229 18.83 24.47 18.85
C THR A 229 17.34 24.19 18.95
N ALA A 230 16.94 22.91 19.08
CA ALA A 230 15.53 22.57 19.25
C ALA A 230 14.96 23.16 20.55
N VAL A 231 15.69 23.05 21.66
CA VAL A 231 15.30 23.64 22.96
C VAL A 231 15.28 25.17 22.88
N GLU A 232 16.26 25.78 22.20
CA GLU A 232 16.26 27.24 21.97
C GLU A 232 14.99 27.68 21.23
N ILE A 233 14.62 27.02 20.11
CA ILE A 233 13.42 27.36 19.34
C ILE A 233 12.15 27.24 20.19
N LEU A 234 12.04 26.17 20.98
CA LEU A 234 10.90 25.96 21.88
C LEU A 234 10.78 27.07 22.93
N GLY A 235 11.90 27.63 23.40
CA GLY A 235 11.91 28.73 24.36
C GLY A 235 11.30 30.03 23.84
N HIS A 236 11.29 30.26 22.52
CA HIS A 236 10.66 31.42 21.89
C HIS A 236 9.15 31.24 21.65
N GLY A 237 8.63 30.00 21.76
CA GLY A 237 7.22 29.69 21.61
C GLY A 237 6.66 29.99 20.20
N GLY A 238 5.34 30.17 20.12
CA GLY A 238 4.65 30.49 18.86
C GLY A 238 4.88 29.44 17.77
N ILE A 239 4.80 28.15 18.16
CA ILE A 239 4.89 27.00 17.26
C ILE A 239 3.50 26.39 17.17
N GLU A 240 3.06 26.13 15.95
CA GLU A 240 1.72 25.57 15.72
C GLU A 240 1.56 24.18 16.35
N PRO A 241 0.37 23.83 16.90
CA PRO A 241 0.16 22.56 17.59
C PRO A 241 0.47 21.31 16.77
N ASP A 242 0.21 21.34 15.46
CA ASP A 242 0.53 20.26 14.52
C ASP A 242 2.05 20.04 14.39
N ARG A 243 2.84 21.12 14.34
CA ARG A 243 4.31 21.06 14.31
C ARG A 243 4.87 20.54 15.63
N LEU A 244 4.28 20.89 16.77
CA LEU A 244 4.64 20.31 18.07
C LEU A 244 4.36 18.80 18.12
N ARG A 245 3.18 18.35 17.67
CA ARG A 245 2.86 16.91 17.55
C ARG A 245 3.86 16.18 16.66
N TYR A 246 4.19 16.77 15.52
CA TYR A 246 5.19 16.24 14.60
C TYR A 246 6.56 16.11 15.29
N ALA A 247 7.03 17.17 15.96
CA ALA A 247 8.30 17.18 16.66
C ALA A 247 8.38 16.17 17.83
N VAL A 248 7.28 15.95 18.57
CA VAL A 248 7.19 14.89 19.60
C VAL A 248 7.44 13.52 18.98
N ALA A 249 6.77 13.22 17.85
CA ALA A 249 6.95 11.93 17.19
C ALA A 249 8.39 11.77 16.64
N GLN A 250 8.97 12.84 16.08
CA GLN A 250 10.34 12.83 15.56
C GLN A 250 11.38 12.65 16.67
N SER A 251 11.22 13.29 17.85
CA SER A 251 12.21 13.16 18.94
C SER A 251 12.32 11.72 19.46
N ILE A 252 11.21 10.97 19.42
CA ILE A 252 11.17 9.54 19.78
C ILE A 252 11.88 8.69 18.71
N VAL A 253 11.66 8.98 17.43
CA VAL A 253 12.25 8.19 16.32
C VAL A 253 13.75 8.44 16.19
N PHE A 254 14.14 9.72 16.23
CA PHE A 254 15.54 10.14 16.10
C PHE A 254 16.34 10.02 17.40
N ASP A 255 15.68 9.68 18.51
CA ASP A 255 16.27 9.42 19.83
C ASP A 255 16.92 10.67 20.45
N VAL A 256 16.12 11.72 20.62
CA VAL A 256 16.53 13.04 21.14
C VAL A 256 15.77 13.33 22.46
N PRO A 257 16.13 12.66 23.56
CA PRO A 257 15.38 12.69 24.82
C PRO A 257 15.30 14.07 25.47
N GLU A 258 16.31 14.91 25.29
CA GLU A 258 16.42 16.24 25.91
C GLU A 258 15.32 17.20 25.43
N VAL A 259 14.78 16.97 24.23
CA VAL A 259 13.79 17.84 23.59
C VAL A 259 12.35 17.45 23.98
N LEU A 260 12.12 16.21 24.42
CA LEU A 260 10.76 15.75 24.73
C LEU A 260 10.11 16.51 25.90
N PRO A 261 10.75 16.72 27.07
CA PRO A 261 10.10 17.43 28.17
C PRO A 261 9.71 18.89 27.81
N PRO A 262 10.56 19.69 27.14
CA PRO A 262 10.15 21.00 26.61
C PRO A 262 9.00 20.92 25.61
N LEU A 263 8.98 19.93 24.71
CA LEU A 263 7.86 19.72 23.79
C LEU A 263 6.55 19.42 24.51
N LEU A 264 6.57 18.54 25.51
CA LEU A 264 5.39 18.21 26.31
C LEU A 264 4.90 19.43 27.12
N SER A 265 5.83 20.25 27.62
CA SER A 265 5.52 21.50 28.34
C SER A 265 4.84 22.54 27.45
N ALA A 266 5.05 22.49 26.14
CA ALA A 266 4.35 23.34 25.17
C ALA A 266 2.88 22.91 24.94
N GLY A 267 2.46 21.77 25.51
CA GLY A 267 1.07 21.31 25.52
C GLY A 267 0.49 20.82 24.18
N PRO A 268 1.22 20.07 23.32
CA PRO A 268 0.61 19.44 22.16
C PRO A 268 -0.41 18.37 22.58
N ASP A 269 -1.35 18.05 21.69
CA ASP A 269 -2.16 16.84 21.81
C ASP A 269 -1.27 15.60 21.59
N ILE A 270 -0.96 14.90 22.67
CA ILE A 270 -0.07 13.72 22.70
C ILE A 270 -0.79 12.39 22.49
N ASP A 271 -2.11 12.40 22.28
CA ASP A 271 -2.92 11.21 22.06
C ASP A 271 -3.38 11.07 20.61
N SER A 272 -3.30 12.16 19.85
CA SER A 272 -3.60 12.16 18.42
C SER A 272 -2.69 11.23 17.60
N CYS A 273 -3.29 10.59 16.60
CA CYS A 273 -2.57 9.85 15.57
C CYS A 273 -2.14 10.73 14.37
N ASP A 274 -2.46 12.04 14.39
CA ASP A 274 -2.04 13.02 13.39
C ASP A 274 -0.54 13.37 13.57
N THR A 275 0.28 12.35 13.32
CA THR A 275 1.72 12.35 13.36
C THR A 275 2.23 11.77 12.03
N PRO A 276 3.50 12.03 11.66
CA PRO A 276 4.10 11.46 10.44
C PRO A 276 4.06 9.93 10.36
N TYR A 277 3.80 9.24 11.48
CA TYR A 277 3.76 7.78 11.55
C TYR A 277 2.35 7.21 11.75
N ARG A 278 1.30 8.05 11.71
CA ARG A 278 -0.11 7.68 11.94
C ARG A 278 -0.34 6.93 13.26
N LYS A 279 0.44 7.29 14.29
CA LYS A 279 0.45 6.65 15.60
C LYS A 279 0.57 7.70 16.71
N PRO A 280 -0.14 7.51 17.83
CA PRO A 280 0.11 8.29 19.04
C PRO A 280 1.56 8.11 19.52
N PRO A 281 2.21 9.17 20.02
CA PRO A 281 3.57 9.13 20.57
C PRO A 281 3.85 7.96 21.52
N ILE A 282 2.92 7.59 22.41
CA ILE A 282 3.14 6.52 23.40
C ILE A 282 3.18 5.13 22.75
N VAL A 283 2.39 4.93 21.69
CA VAL A 283 2.41 3.68 20.89
C VAL A 283 3.73 3.59 20.14
N LEU A 284 4.17 4.70 19.52
CA LEU A 284 5.44 4.78 18.80
C LEU A 284 6.66 4.55 19.71
N ALA A 285 6.65 5.12 20.92
CA ALA A 285 7.69 4.92 21.92
C ALA A 285 7.80 3.47 22.37
N ALA A 286 6.65 2.83 22.63
CA ALA A 286 6.60 1.42 23.03
C ALA A 286 7.03 0.47 21.89
N GLU A 287 6.67 0.76 20.64
CA GLU A 287 7.08 0.00 19.46
C GLU A 287 8.60 0.05 19.22
N ARG A 288 9.25 1.18 19.55
CA ARG A 288 10.69 1.36 19.38
C ARG A 288 11.51 1.04 20.63
N GLY A 289 10.87 0.60 21.71
CA GLY A 289 11.57 0.28 22.96
C GLY A 289 12.13 1.50 23.71
N ARG A 290 11.59 2.70 23.50
CA ARG A 290 12.06 3.95 24.10
C ARG A 290 11.51 4.13 25.52
N ILE A 291 12.16 3.50 26.51
CA ILE A 291 11.74 3.56 27.92
C ILE A 291 11.60 5.00 28.43
N TRP A 292 12.56 5.86 28.09
CA TRP A 292 12.56 7.28 28.48
C TRP A 292 11.33 8.02 27.95
N ALA A 293 10.94 7.75 26.70
CA ALA A 293 9.81 8.41 26.06
C ALA A 293 8.48 7.90 26.62
N VAL A 294 8.36 6.58 26.83
CA VAL A 294 7.16 6.00 27.48
C VAL A 294 6.96 6.61 28.87
N ARG A 295 8.04 6.74 29.66
CA ARG A 295 7.99 7.37 30.98
C ARG A 295 7.49 8.81 30.91
N ALA A 296 8.13 9.64 30.10
CA ALA A 296 7.78 11.05 29.97
C ALA A 296 6.35 11.26 29.46
N LEU A 297 5.87 10.42 28.53
CA LEU A 297 4.50 10.48 28.02
C LEU A 297 3.47 10.02 29.06
N MET A 298 3.79 9.00 29.85
CA MET A 298 2.94 8.57 30.98
C MET A 298 2.86 9.67 32.06
N ASP A 299 3.98 10.30 32.38
CA ASP A 299 4.03 11.40 33.35
C ASP A 299 3.24 12.63 32.84
N ALA A 300 3.17 12.82 31.52
CA ALA A 300 2.33 13.83 30.87
C ALA A 300 0.86 13.42 30.70
N GLY A 301 0.47 12.21 31.14
CA GLY A 301 -0.93 11.76 31.14
C GLY A 301 -1.44 11.16 29.82
N ALA A 302 -0.57 10.67 28.95
CA ALA A 302 -0.97 10.04 27.69
C ALA A 302 -1.97 8.88 27.87
N ASP A 303 -2.96 8.78 26.98
CA ASP A 303 -3.95 7.71 26.97
C ASP A 303 -3.30 6.35 26.60
N LEU A 304 -3.22 5.47 27.59
CA LEU A 304 -2.68 4.12 27.45
C LEU A 304 -3.55 3.20 26.58
N ARG A 305 -4.77 3.62 26.23
CA ARG A 305 -5.67 2.90 25.31
C ARG A 305 -5.51 3.34 23.85
N ALA A 306 -4.84 4.47 23.61
CA ALA A 306 -4.64 5.00 22.27
C ALA A 306 -3.94 3.96 21.37
N HIS A 307 -4.30 3.98 20.09
CA HIS A 307 -3.80 3.06 19.08
C HIS A 307 -3.59 3.80 17.76
N GLY A 308 -2.87 3.17 16.82
CA GLY A 308 -2.64 3.75 15.50
C GLY A 308 -3.92 3.82 14.66
N GLU A 309 -3.88 4.61 13.59
CA GLU A 309 -5.00 4.74 12.64
C GLU A 309 -5.36 3.39 12.00
N TRP A 310 -4.34 2.62 11.60
CA TRP A 310 -4.47 1.34 10.90
C TRP A 310 -4.22 0.12 11.79
N ASP A 311 -3.74 0.37 13.01
CA ASP A 311 -3.27 -0.67 13.91
C ASP A 311 -4.04 -0.61 15.23
N ALA A 312 -4.71 -1.71 15.54
CA ALA A 312 -5.50 -1.84 16.76
C ALA A 312 -4.64 -2.06 18.01
N GLU A 313 -3.32 -2.23 17.87
CA GLU A 313 -2.41 -2.41 18.99
C GLU A 313 -2.10 -1.10 19.71
N ASN A 314 -2.33 -1.09 21.03
CA ASN A 314 -1.90 0.00 21.90
C ASN A 314 -0.45 -0.20 22.38
N ALA A 315 0.07 0.78 23.13
CA ALA A 315 1.45 0.78 23.64
C ALA A 315 1.82 -0.53 24.38
N LEU A 316 0.91 -1.09 25.20
CA LEU A 316 1.20 -2.34 25.92
C LEU A 316 1.28 -3.56 24.99
N ALA A 317 0.46 -3.61 23.95
CA ALA A 317 0.55 -4.67 22.94
C ALA A 317 1.88 -4.59 22.16
N LYS A 318 2.27 -3.39 21.71
CA LYS A 318 3.54 -3.14 21.03
C LYS A 318 4.76 -3.48 21.88
N ALA A 319 4.74 -3.11 23.15
CA ALA A 319 5.82 -3.46 24.08
C ALA A 319 5.97 -4.98 24.26
N ARG A 320 4.85 -5.72 24.26
CA ARG A 320 4.88 -7.19 24.36
C ARG A 320 5.39 -7.84 23.09
N SER A 321 4.94 -7.40 21.92
CA SER A 321 5.39 -7.94 20.62
C SER A 321 6.87 -7.68 20.39
N GLY A 322 7.37 -6.52 20.82
CA GLY A 322 8.79 -6.16 20.76
C GLY A 322 9.66 -6.75 21.87
N GLY A 323 9.08 -7.45 22.86
CA GLY A 323 9.82 -8.04 23.97
C GLY A 323 10.39 -7.03 24.99
N TYR A 324 9.90 -5.80 25.02
CA TYR A 324 10.39 -4.72 25.89
C TYR A 324 9.83 -4.86 27.32
N THR A 325 10.43 -5.75 28.10
CA THR A 325 9.95 -6.16 29.44
C THR A 325 9.77 -5.00 30.42
N GLU A 326 10.69 -4.03 30.44
CA GLU A 326 10.59 -2.87 31.32
C GLU A 326 9.40 -1.97 30.96
N ILE A 327 9.18 -1.72 29.67
CA ILE A 327 8.02 -0.96 29.18
C ILE A 327 6.72 -1.70 29.50
N VAL A 328 6.70 -3.02 29.31
CA VAL A 328 5.55 -3.87 29.67
C VAL A 328 5.23 -3.74 31.16
N ARG A 329 6.25 -3.74 32.03
CA ARG A 329 6.07 -3.55 33.47
C ARG A 329 5.51 -2.16 33.77
N MET A 330 6.13 -1.10 33.26
CA MET A 330 5.67 0.29 33.47
C MET A 330 4.21 0.49 33.07
N LEU A 331 3.84 0.06 31.85
CA LEU A 331 2.48 0.22 31.35
C LEU A 331 1.47 -0.59 32.17
N ARG A 332 1.82 -1.80 32.63
CA ARG A 332 0.95 -2.60 33.51
C ARG A 332 0.78 -1.98 34.89
N ASP A 333 1.86 -1.48 35.47
CA ASP A 333 1.85 -0.82 36.78
C ASP A 333 0.96 0.43 36.75
N ALA A 334 0.86 1.10 35.60
CA ALA A 334 -0.07 2.19 35.33
C ALA A 334 -1.49 1.75 34.90
N GLY A 335 -1.81 0.45 34.97
CA GLY A 335 -3.15 -0.08 34.69
C GLY A 335 -3.49 -0.27 33.20
N ALA A 336 -2.51 -0.18 32.30
CA ALA A 336 -2.75 -0.44 30.88
C ALA A 336 -3.17 -1.90 30.66
N THR A 337 -4.14 -2.11 29.78
CA THR A 337 -4.53 -3.44 29.29
C THR A 337 -4.13 -3.59 27.83
N ALA A 338 -3.66 -4.78 27.43
CA ALA A 338 -3.19 -4.99 26.06
C ALA A 338 -4.40 -5.03 25.12
N ARG A 339 -4.45 -4.07 24.19
CA ARG A 339 -5.41 -4.03 23.11
C ARG A 339 -4.77 -4.75 21.92
N THR A 340 -5.26 -5.94 21.59
CA THR A 340 -4.79 -6.72 20.43
C THR A 340 -5.98 -7.11 19.56
N ALA A 341 -5.75 -7.40 18.28
CA ALA A 341 -6.81 -7.86 17.38
C ALA A 341 -7.59 -9.06 17.96
N ALA A 342 -6.88 -10.03 18.55
CA ALA A 342 -7.48 -11.19 19.20
C ALA A 342 -8.26 -10.84 20.49
N ALA A 343 -7.82 -9.83 21.24
CA ALA A 343 -8.53 -9.37 22.44
C ALA A 343 -9.82 -8.63 22.05
N ILE A 344 -9.77 -7.80 21.02
CA ILE A 344 -10.95 -7.13 20.43
C ILE A 344 -11.91 -8.19 19.93
N GLU A 345 -11.45 -9.14 19.11
CA GLU A 345 -12.27 -10.23 18.60
C GLU A 345 -12.98 -11.01 19.73
N ARG A 346 -12.25 -11.35 20.81
CA ARG A 346 -12.82 -12.03 21.99
C ARG A 346 -13.84 -11.17 22.72
N SER A 347 -13.60 -9.86 22.82
CA SER A 347 -14.57 -8.91 23.39
C SER A 347 -15.85 -8.88 22.55
N THR A 348 -15.70 -8.68 21.24
CA THR A 348 -16.80 -8.66 20.28
C THR A 348 -17.63 -9.96 20.32
N ARG A 349 -16.99 -11.14 20.32
CA ARG A 349 -17.68 -12.44 20.43
C ARG A 349 -18.52 -12.55 21.71
N ARG A 350 -18.03 -12.03 22.83
CA ARG A 350 -18.75 -12.04 24.11
C ARG A 350 -19.96 -11.12 24.08
N LYS A 351 -19.82 -9.90 23.55
CA LYS A 351 -20.91 -8.93 23.43
C LYS A 351 -22.01 -9.38 22.47
N LEU A 352 -21.64 -10.09 21.41
CA LEU A 352 -22.58 -10.63 20.41
C LEU A 352 -23.00 -12.08 20.68
N ALA A 353 -22.72 -12.64 21.86
CA ALA A 353 -22.98 -14.05 22.15
C ALA A 353 -24.47 -14.42 22.03
N ASP A 354 -25.35 -13.55 22.53
CA ASP A 354 -26.81 -13.77 22.53
C ASP A 354 -27.44 -13.64 21.14
N GLN A 355 -26.76 -12.95 20.22
CA GLN A 355 -27.18 -12.79 18.84
C GLN A 355 -26.58 -13.85 17.90
N ALA A 356 -25.73 -14.74 18.42
CA ALA A 356 -24.99 -15.70 17.61
C ALA A 356 -25.87 -16.87 17.14
N ARG A 357 -25.92 -17.09 15.81
CA ARG A 357 -26.66 -18.19 15.17
C ARG A 357 -25.71 -19.33 14.83
N HIS A 358 -26.22 -20.56 14.78
CA HIS A 358 -25.43 -21.68 14.32
C HIS A 358 -25.33 -21.67 12.78
N ALA A 359 -24.12 -21.86 12.28
CA ALA A 359 -23.84 -22.06 10.87
C ALA A 359 -23.12 -23.41 10.64
N TRP A 360 -23.40 -24.03 9.49
CA TRP A 360 -22.79 -25.30 9.08
C TRP A 360 -22.25 -25.18 7.66
N THR A 361 -20.96 -25.44 7.49
CA THR A 361 -20.33 -25.47 6.15
C THR A 361 -20.65 -26.80 5.46
N PRO A 362 -21.19 -26.80 4.23
CA PRO A 362 -21.40 -28.04 3.48
C PRO A 362 -20.06 -28.65 3.08
N ARG A 363 -19.97 -29.98 3.11
CA ARG A 363 -18.83 -30.73 2.56
C ARG A 363 -19.19 -31.17 1.15
N LEU A 364 -18.51 -30.62 0.16
CA LEU A 364 -18.79 -30.88 -1.26
C LEU A 364 -17.86 -31.95 -1.82
N SER A 365 -18.38 -32.74 -2.76
CA SER A 365 -17.65 -33.76 -3.52
C SER A 365 -17.66 -33.42 -5.00
N THR A 366 -16.70 -33.97 -5.75
CA THR A 366 -16.72 -34.01 -7.22
C THR A 366 -17.19 -35.37 -7.76
N ALA A 367 -17.24 -36.40 -6.91
CA ALA A 367 -17.81 -37.70 -7.23
C ALA A 367 -19.31 -37.73 -6.89
N ALA A 368 -20.07 -38.51 -7.67
CA ALA A 368 -21.48 -38.75 -7.41
C ALA A 368 -21.69 -39.32 -6.00
N ALA A 369 -22.67 -38.78 -5.26
CA ALA A 369 -23.07 -39.27 -3.95
C ALA A 369 -24.39 -40.04 -4.11
N PRO A 370 -24.39 -41.39 -4.02
CA PRO A 370 -25.62 -42.15 -4.22
C PRO A 370 -26.63 -41.89 -3.09
N GLY A 371 -27.80 -41.39 -3.45
CA GLY A 371 -28.98 -41.37 -2.56
C GLY A 371 -29.12 -40.18 -1.60
N ASP A 372 -28.28 -39.14 -1.68
CA ASP A 372 -28.57 -37.82 -1.10
C ASP A 372 -29.05 -36.88 -2.21
N LEU A 373 -30.11 -36.12 -1.96
CA LEU A 373 -30.64 -35.17 -2.93
C LEU A 373 -29.85 -33.85 -2.90
N SER A 374 -29.08 -33.59 -1.84
CA SER A 374 -28.38 -32.33 -1.63
C SER A 374 -27.21 -32.15 -2.60
N CYS A 375 -27.28 -31.13 -3.46
CA CYS A 375 -26.26 -30.87 -4.49
C CYS A 375 -26.27 -29.40 -4.92
N PHE A 376 -25.09 -28.84 -5.19
CA PHE A 376 -24.95 -27.60 -5.93
C PHE A 376 -24.71 -27.95 -7.41
N GLY A 377 -25.43 -27.31 -8.34
CA GLY A 377 -25.42 -27.67 -9.75
C GLY A 377 -25.85 -29.11 -10.04
N GLY A 378 -25.70 -29.55 -11.29
CA GLY A 378 -26.15 -30.85 -11.78
C GLY A 378 -27.63 -30.86 -12.18
N LEU A 379 -28.29 -32.01 -12.02
CA LEU A 379 -29.70 -32.18 -12.31
C LEU A 379 -30.54 -32.16 -11.02
N PRO A 380 -31.62 -31.35 -10.96
CA PRO A 380 -32.49 -31.30 -9.80
C PRO A 380 -33.39 -32.55 -9.71
N SER A 381 -33.97 -32.75 -8.53
CA SER A 381 -35.16 -33.61 -8.38
C SER A 381 -36.43 -32.77 -8.51
N LEU A 382 -37.29 -33.05 -9.50
CA LEU A 382 -38.57 -32.35 -9.69
C LEU A 382 -39.73 -33.25 -9.29
N ARG A 383 -40.91 -32.66 -9.05
CA ARG A 383 -42.13 -33.45 -8.81
C ARG A 383 -42.48 -34.23 -10.07
N ASP A 384 -43.16 -35.36 -9.89
CA ASP A 384 -43.64 -36.14 -11.04
C ASP A 384 -44.52 -35.27 -11.97
N GLY A 385 -44.23 -35.33 -13.27
CA GLY A 385 -44.89 -34.52 -14.30
C GLY A 385 -44.62 -33.01 -14.27
N GLU A 386 -43.70 -32.52 -13.42
CA GLU A 386 -43.38 -31.08 -13.36
C GLU A 386 -42.46 -30.64 -14.50
N GLU A 387 -42.89 -29.60 -15.22
CA GLU A 387 -42.07 -28.97 -16.26
C GLU A 387 -40.88 -28.19 -15.70
N TRP A 388 -39.82 -28.07 -16.50
CA TRP A 388 -38.64 -27.31 -16.13
C TRP A 388 -39.00 -25.83 -15.88
N PRO A 389 -38.64 -25.24 -14.73
CA PRO A 389 -38.96 -23.84 -14.44
C PRO A 389 -38.37 -22.87 -15.46
N CYS A 390 -39.19 -21.95 -15.98
CA CYS A 390 -38.76 -20.90 -16.92
C CYS A 390 -38.78 -19.51 -16.27
N CYS A 391 -37.92 -18.62 -16.75
CA CYS A 391 -37.84 -17.25 -16.27
C CYS A 391 -39.10 -16.45 -16.62
N ASN A 392 -39.65 -15.71 -15.67
CA ASN A 392 -40.84 -14.86 -15.92
C ASN A 392 -40.54 -13.69 -16.87
N CYS A 393 -39.28 -13.26 -16.97
CA CYS A 393 -38.86 -12.15 -17.84
C CYS A 393 -38.58 -12.62 -19.26
N CYS A 394 -37.52 -13.43 -19.48
CA CYS A 394 -37.09 -13.83 -20.81
C CYS A 394 -37.68 -15.16 -21.31
N ARG A 395 -38.46 -15.88 -20.48
CA ARG A 395 -39.04 -17.21 -20.78
C ARG A 395 -38.03 -18.35 -21.03
N ALA A 396 -36.73 -18.07 -20.95
CA ALA A 396 -35.70 -19.12 -21.04
C ALA A 396 -35.78 -20.09 -19.84
N PRO A 397 -35.42 -21.37 -20.02
CA PRO A 397 -35.25 -22.32 -18.92
C PRO A 397 -34.30 -21.76 -17.86
N LEU A 398 -34.66 -21.90 -16.59
CA LEU A 398 -33.82 -21.43 -15.48
C LEU A 398 -32.67 -22.39 -15.21
N THR A 399 -31.53 -21.84 -14.83
CA THR A 399 -30.35 -22.61 -14.42
C THR A 399 -30.58 -23.15 -13.01
N PHE A 400 -30.43 -24.46 -12.82
CA PHE A 400 -30.50 -25.07 -11.50
C PHE A 400 -29.22 -24.74 -10.71
N VAL A 401 -29.38 -24.08 -9.56
CA VAL A 401 -28.25 -23.59 -8.75
C VAL A 401 -27.94 -24.55 -7.61
N VAL A 402 -28.94 -24.90 -6.80
CA VAL A 402 -28.73 -25.74 -5.62
C VAL A 402 -30.03 -26.39 -5.17
N GLN A 403 -29.93 -27.60 -4.63
CA GLN A 403 -30.94 -28.18 -3.78
C GLN A 403 -30.34 -28.74 -2.49
N VAL A 404 -31.07 -28.65 -1.38
CA VAL A 404 -30.65 -29.17 -0.08
C VAL A 404 -31.80 -29.94 0.54
N ASP A 405 -31.58 -31.22 0.85
CA ASP A 405 -32.51 -32.01 1.65
C ASP A 405 -32.37 -31.60 3.12
N LEU A 406 -33.28 -30.72 3.57
CA LEU A 406 -33.29 -30.22 4.93
C LEU A 406 -33.51 -31.33 5.96
N GLY A 407 -34.16 -32.44 5.58
CA GLY A 407 -34.35 -33.61 6.45
C GLY A 407 -33.05 -34.36 6.76
N ARG A 408 -32.02 -34.21 5.92
CA ARG A 408 -30.68 -34.78 6.08
C ARG A 408 -29.63 -33.79 6.58
N THR A 409 -30.04 -32.56 6.92
CA THR A 409 -29.17 -31.60 7.58
C THR A 409 -28.91 -31.98 9.05
N PRO A 410 -27.92 -31.38 9.73
CA PRO A 410 -27.69 -31.62 11.15
C PRO A 410 -28.97 -31.39 11.96
N LYS A 411 -29.20 -32.22 12.99
CA LYS A 411 -30.44 -32.19 13.79
C LYS A 411 -30.84 -30.77 14.23
N ALA A 412 -29.88 -29.98 14.73
CA ALA A 412 -30.13 -28.60 15.16
C ALA A 412 -30.51 -27.65 14.02
N ALA A 413 -30.05 -27.89 12.78
CA ALA A 413 -30.49 -27.13 11.62
C ALA A 413 -31.92 -27.53 11.20
N ARG A 414 -32.22 -28.82 11.19
CA ARG A 414 -33.57 -29.34 10.92
C ARG A 414 -34.61 -28.87 11.93
N GLU A 415 -34.25 -28.74 13.21
CA GLU A 415 -35.14 -28.15 14.23
C GLU A 415 -35.48 -26.68 13.94
N ILE A 416 -34.58 -25.95 13.27
CA ILE A 416 -34.77 -24.54 12.90
C ILE A 416 -35.55 -24.41 11.58
N PHE A 417 -35.14 -25.16 10.55
CA PHE A 417 -35.63 -24.98 9.18
C PHE A 417 -36.77 -25.94 8.81
N GLY A 418 -36.97 -27.00 9.57
CA GLY A 418 -37.88 -28.11 9.26
C GLY A 418 -37.30 -29.06 8.22
N ASP A 419 -38.14 -29.95 7.71
CA ASP A 419 -37.79 -30.90 6.65
C ASP A 419 -38.03 -30.32 5.25
N GLY A 420 -37.89 -31.14 4.21
CA GLY A 420 -38.20 -30.79 2.82
C GLY A 420 -36.97 -30.52 1.97
N LEU A 421 -37.18 -30.46 0.66
CA LEU A 421 -36.15 -30.21 -0.33
C LEU A 421 -36.16 -28.72 -0.70
N LEU A 422 -35.19 -27.96 -0.17
CA LEU A 422 -34.95 -26.59 -0.59
C LEU A 422 -34.39 -26.61 -2.02
N GLN A 423 -34.87 -25.73 -2.89
CA GLN A 423 -34.41 -25.62 -4.27
C GLN A 423 -34.28 -24.16 -4.70
N LEU A 424 -33.25 -23.88 -5.50
CA LEU A 424 -33.03 -22.61 -6.18
C LEU A 424 -32.73 -22.83 -7.66
N PHE A 425 -33.53 -22.16 -8.49
CA PHE A 425 -33.36 -21.98 -9.92
C PHE A 425 -33.20 -20.49 -10.19
N HIS A 426 -32.20 -20.10 -10.99
CA HIS A 426 -31.89 -18.71 -11.25
C HIS A 426 -31.73 -18.44 -12.75
N CYS A 427 -32.11 -17.24 -13.19
CA CYS A 427 -31.96 -16.85 -14.59
C CYS A 427 -30.59 -16.19 -14.75
N MET A 428 -29.63 -16.87 -15.37
CA MET A 428 -28.29 -16.33 -15.58
C MET A 428 -28.22 -15.23 -16.64
N THR A 429 -29.31 -15.04 -17.41
CA THR A 429 -29.41 -13.95 -18.40
C THR A 429 -30.01 -12.68 -17.79
N CYS A 430 -31.14 -12.79 -17.09
CA CYS A 430 -31.82 -11.63 -16.51
C CYS A 430 -31.26 -11.22 -15.15
N MET A 431 -30.64 -12.16 -14.43
CA MET A 431 -30.02 -12.01 -13.11
C MET A 431 -30.83 -11.07 -12.17
N PRO A 432 -32.07 -11.42 -11.80
CA PRO A 432 -32.83 -10.61 -10.86
C PRO A 432 -32.16 -10.59 -9.48
N GLY A 433 -31.91 -9.40 -8.92
CA GLY A 433 -31.28 -9.23 -7.59
C GLY A 433 -32.11 -9.78 -6.43
N THR A 434 -33.43 -9.90 -6.59
CA THR A 434 -34.34 -10.48 -5.58
C THR A 434 -35.38 -11.37 -6.26
N VAL A 435 -35.63 -12.54 -5.68
CA VAL A 435 -36.56 -13.55 -6.18
C VAL A 435 -37.40 -14.11 -5.04
N THR A 436 -38.72 -14.02 -5.15
CA THR A 436 -39.68 -14.64 -4.22
C THR A 436 -40.66 -15.59 -4.90
N ASP A 437 -40.49 -15.81 -6.22
CA ASP A 437 -41.31 -16.74 -6.98
C ASP A 437 -41.03 -18.18 -6.54
N THR A 438 -42.11 -18.86 -6.15
CA THR A 438 -42.13 -20.27 -5.72
C THR A 438 -41.76 -21.28 -6.82
N ARG A 439 -41.66 -20.88 -8.08
CA ARG A 439 -41.08 -21.69 -9.16
C ARG A 439 -39.55 -21.65 -9.16
N GLN A 440 -38.97 -20.57 -8.63
CA GLN A 440 -37.54 -20.31 -8.64
C GLN A 440 -36.89 -20.67 -7.30
N VAL A 441 -37.49 -20.27 -6.18
CA VAL A 441 -36.96 -20.52 -4.84
C VAL A 441 -38.06 -21.08 -3.95
N ARG A 442 -37.85 -22.29 -3.42
CA ARG A 442 -38.93 -23.07 -2.79
C ARG A 442 -38.43 -24.17 -1.88
N ILE A 443 -39.32 -24.64 -1.02
CA ILE A 443 -39.15 -25.89 -0.26
C ILE A 443 -40.29 -26.82 -0.67
N ILE A 444 -39.96 -28.00 -1.20
CA ILE A 444 -40.94 -29.01 -1.64
C ILE A 444 -40.82 -30.30 -0.81
N ASP A 445 -41.82 -31.18 -0.92
CA ASP A 445 -41.76 -32.51 -0.31
C ASP A 445 -40.87 -33.44 -1.17
N PRO A 446 -39.84 -34.09 -0.61
CA PRO A 446 -38.98 -35.01 -1.35
C PRO A 446 -39.66 -36.35 -1.71
N ALA A 447 -40.74 -36.76 -1.04
CA ALA A 447 -41.31 -38.11 -1.22
C ALA A 447 -41.94 -38.37 -2.61
N GLY A 448 -42.21 -37.31 -3.38
CA GLY A 448 -42.81 -37.37 -4.72
C GLY A 448 -41.94 -36.79 -5.82
N THR A 449 -40.62 -36.74 -5.62
CA THR A 449 -39.67 -36.22 -6.61
C THR A 449 -38.81 -37.32 -7.21
N ALA A 450 -38.40 -37.11 -8.46
CA ALA A 450 -37.43 -37.96 -9.15
C ALA A 450 -36.32 -37.08 -9.73
N VAL A 451 -35.08 -37.57 -9.67
CA VAL A 451 -33.95 -36.94 -10.36
C VAL A 451 -34.23 -37.02 -11.86
N LEU A 452 -34.18 -35.88 -12.54
CA LEU A 452 -34.36 -35.86 -13.99
C LEU A 452 -33.23 -36.61 -14.70
N GLU A 453 -33.57 -37.30 -15.79
CA GLU A 453 -32.59 -37.99 -16.64
C GLU A 453 -31.82 -37.02 -17.54
N ALA A 454 -32.44 -35.90 -17.92
CA ALA A 454 -31.84 -34.86 -18.75
C ALA A 454 -32.48 -33.49 -18.50
N ALA A 455 -31.71 -32.43 -18.71
CA ALA A 455 -32.19 -31.05 -18.74
C ALA A 455 -32.64 -30.64 -20.16
N PRO A 456 -33.44 -29.57 -20.31
CA PRO A 456 -33.72 -28.98 -21.61
C PRO A 456 -32.42 -28.60 -22.34
N TYR A 457 -32.36 -28.81 -23.66
CA TYR A 457 -31.15 -28.54 -24.47
C TYR A 457 -30.60 -27.11 -24.31
N THR A 458 -31.48 -26.14 -24.08
CA THR A 458 -31.11 -24.73 -23.92
C THR A 458 -30.85 -24.31 -22.48
N ALA A 459 -31.00 -25.22 -21.51
CA ALA A 459 -30.71 -24.93 -20.11
C ALA A 459 -29.21 -25.01 -19.85
N GLU A 460 -28.63 -23.97 -19.25
CA GLU A 460 -27.27 -24.02 -18.75
C GLU A 460 -27.21 -24.96 -17.53
N ILE A 461 -26.23 -25.88 -17.52
CA ILE A 461 -26.04 -26.84 -16.43
C ILE A 461 -24.72 -26.57 -15.74
N LEU A 462 -24.82 -26.17 -14.48
CA LEU A 462 -23.67 -25.99 -13.60
C LEU A 462 -23.09 -27.36 -13.21
N PRO A 463 -21.75 -27.50 -13.06
CA PRO A 463 -21.15 -28.75 -12.64
C PRO A 463 -21.71 -29.25 -11.31
N ALA A 464 -22.03 -30.54 -11.23
CA ALA A 464 -22.58 -31.15 -10.03
C ALA A 464 -21.53 -31.22 -8.90
N ARG A 465 -21.91 -30.75 -7.72
CA ARG A 465 -21.14 -30.79 -6.48
C ARG A 465 -22.03 -31.33 -5.35
N PRO A 466 -22.11 -32.66 -5.18
CA PRO A 466 -22.97 -33.26 -4.15
C PRO A 466 -22.50 -32.88 -2.74
N VAL A 467 -23.46 -32.67 -1.84
CA VAL A 467 -23.19 -32.46 -0.42
C VAL A 467 -23.08 -33.83 0.25
N ILE A 468 -21.87 -34.20 0.66
CA ILE A 468 -21.59 -35.49 1.32
C ILE A 468 -21.64 -35.41 2.84
N GLY A 469 -22.00 -34.24 3.38
CA GLY A 469 -22.17 -34.02 4.81
C GLY A 469 -21.98 -32.56 5.19
N TRP A 470 -21.97 -32.32 6.51
CA TRP A 470 -21.91 -30.98 7.08
C TRP A 470 -20.78 -30.87 8.08
N GLY A 471 -20.10 -29.74 8.09
CA GLY A 471 -19.10 -29.40 9.10
C GLY A 471 -19.72 -29.26 10.49
N ARG A 472 -18.86 -29.17 11.52
CA ARG A 472 -19.30 -28.89 12.88
C ARG A 472 -20.01 -27.53 12.94
N ALA A 473 -21.06 -27.44 13.75
CA ALA A 473 -21.74 -26.19 14.04
C ALA A 473 -20.74 -25.15 14.58
N VAL A 474 -20.74 -23.95 14.00
CA VAL A 474 -19.99 -22.80 14.51
C VAL A 474 -20.95 -21.68 14.90
N LYS A 475 -20.56 -20.86 15.88
CA LYS A 475 -21.28 -19.64 16.24
C LYS A 475 -20.89 -18.55 15.25
N ASP A 476 -21.89 -18.07 14.51
CA ASP A 476 -21.79 -17.02 13.51
C ASP A 476 -22.49 -15.75 14.05
N HIS A 477 -21.93 -14.58 13.80
CA HIS A 477 -22.31 -13.32 14.48
C HIS A 477 -22.83 -12.27 13.49
N PRO A 478 -23.84 -11.47 13.83
CA PRO A 478 -24.41 -10.49 12.89
C PRO A 478 -23.41 -9.37 12.59
N TYR A 479 -23.21 -9.03 11.32
CA TYR A 479 -22.35 -7.91 10.91
C TYR A 479 -23.06 -6.55 11.01
N ARG A 480 -24.12 -6.33 10.21
CA ARG A 480 -24.96 -5.12 10.22
C ARG A 480 -26.35 -5.33 10.82
N ASP A 481 -26.83 -6.58 10.85
CA ASP A 481 -28.16 -6.91 11.37
C ASP A 481 -28.26 -6.90 12.91
N GLY A 482 -27.14 -6.70 13.61
CA GLY A 482 -27.08 -6.68 15.07
C GLY A 482 -27.14 -5.25 15.61
N ASP A 483 -27.41 -5.10 16.91
CA ASP A 483 -27.38 -3.78 17.56
C ASP A 483 -25.95 -3.20 17.60
N PRO A 484 -25.62 -2.15 16.84
CA PRO A 484 -24.27 -1.59 16.80
C PRO A 484 -23.95 -0.73 18.04
N SER A 485 -24.95 -0.40 18.88
CA SER A 485 -24.77 0.46 20.06
C SER A 485 -23.97 -0.22 21.17
N VAL A 486 -23.97 -1.55 21.21
CA VAL A 486 -23.22 -2.33 22.21
C VAL A 486 -21.73 -2.47 21.86
N LEU A 487 -21.33 -2.11 20.64
CA LEU A 487 -19.96 -2.24 20.12
C LEU A 487 -19.24 -0.90 20.06
N LEU A 488 -17.97 -0.92 20.51
CA LEU A 488 -17.03 0.16 20.26
C LEU A 488 -16.69 0.23 18.75
N PRO A 489 -16.23 1.39 18.22
CA PRO A 489 -15.92 1.54 16.80
C PRO A 489 -15.05 0.42 16.21
N GLU A 490 -13.94 0.10 16.87
CA GLU A 490 -13.03 -0.98 16.48
C GLU A 490 -13.64 -2.39 16.56
N GLU A 491 -14.60 -2.59 17.46
CA GLU A 491 -15.28 -3.87 17.62
C GLU A 491 -16.24 -4.10 16.45
N ARG A 492 -16.82 -3.02 15.89
CA ARG A 492 -17.68 -3.04 14.69
C ARG A 492 -16.90 -3.56 13.48
N ASP A 493 -15.68 -3.08 13.28
CA ASP A 493 -14.82 -3.57 12.21
C ASP A 493 -14.39 -5.03 12.43
N ALA A 494 -14.14 -5.39 13.69
CA ALA A 494 -13.79 -6.77 14.03
C ALA A 494 -14.93 -7.76 13.78
N VAL A 495 -16.19 -7.32 13.76
CA VAL A 495 -17.34 -8.20 13.47
C VAL A 495 -17.21 -8.85 12.09
N PHE A 496 -16.65 -8.15 11.10
CA PHE A 496 -16.44 -8.73 9.77
C PHE A 496 -15.57 -10.00 9.83
N ARG A 497 -14.55 -10.02 10.70
CA ARG A 497 -13.69 -11.20 10.92
C ARG A 497 -14.36 -12.32 11.70
N LEU A 498 -15.47 -12.04 12.38
CA LEU A 498 -16.25 -13.04 13.12
C LEU A 498 -17.22 -13.81 12.22
N ASN A 499 -17.67 -13.19 11.13
CA ASN A 499 -18.68 -13.76 10.27
C ASN A 499 -18.09 -14.90 9.42
N ARG A 500 -18.84 -15.98 9.27
CA ARG A 500 -18.38 -17.16 8.56
C ARG A 500 -18.42 -16.92 7.05
N GLN A 501 -17.25 -16.97 6.42
CA GLN A 501 -17.11 -16.90 4.97
C GLN A 501 -17.41 -18.24 4.28
N GLY A 502 -17.72 -18.18 2.99
CA GLY A 502 -17.98 -19.35 2.13
C GLY A 502 -19.43 -19.85 2.16
N ASP A 503 -19.69 -21.00 1.53
CA ASP A 503 -21.00 -21.64 1.57
C ASP A 503 -21.38 -22.03 3.01
N LYS A 504 -22.61 -21.73 3.43
CA LYS A 504 -23.10 -22.13 4.76
C LYS A 504 -24.61 -22.29 4.83
N LEU A 505 -25.06 -23.27 5.59
CA LEU A 505 -26.43 -23.41 6.05
C LEU A 505 -26.58 -22.66 7.38
N GLY A 506 -27.59 -21.81 7.50
CA GLY A 506 -27.84 -20.98 8.68
C GLY A 506 -26.81 -19.88 8.90
N GLY A 507 -26.77 -19.36 10.14
CA GLY A 507 -25.90 -18.25 10.52
C GLY A 507 -26.48 -16.87 10.18
N TRP A 508 -25.58 -15.94 9.88
CA TRP A 508 -25.88 -14.57 9.45
C TRP A 508 -25.29 -14.31 8.07
N PRO A 509 -25.86 -13.44 7.22
CA PRO A 509 -25.24 -13.09 5.95
C PRO A 509 -23.80 -12.58 6.13
N ASN A 510 -22.87 -13.09 5.33
CA ASN A 510 -21.48 -12.65 5.32
C ASN A 510 -21.35 -11.35 4.54
N TRP A 511 -21.56 -10.21 5.21
CA TRP A 511 -21.57 -8.88 4.63
C TRP A 511 -22.77 -8.67 3.69
N ILE A 512 -23.56 -7.64 4.00
CA ILE A 512 -24.66 -7.15 3.18
C ILE A 512 -24.57 -5.63 3.22
N GLN A 513 -24.76 -4.95 2.09
CA GLN A 513 -24.63 -3.49 2.03
C GLN A 513 -25.77 -2.84 2.78
N ASP A 514 -27.01 -3.19 2.40
CA ASP A 514 -28.22 -2.83 3.12
C ASP A 514 -29.05 -4.08 3.37
N ALA A 515 -29.66 -4.19 4.56
CA ALA A 515 -30.47 -5.35 4.95
C ALA A 515 -31.84 -5.35 4.25
N ASP A 516 -31.83 -5.34 2.91
CA ASP A 516 -33.01 -5.31 2.04
C ASP A 516 -33.62 -6.71 1.91
N TYR A 517 -34.09 -7.22 3.04
CA TYR A 517 -34.79 -8.49 3.07
C TYR A 517 -36.13 -8.40 2.33
N PRO A 518 -36.48 -9.37 1.49
CA PRO A 518 -37.73 -9.36 0.75
C PRO A 518 -38.90 -9.56 1.72
N SER A 519 -40.03 -8.92 1.39
CA SER A 519 -41.29 -9.13 2.09
C SER A 519 -41.81 -10.55 1.88
N CYS A 520 -42.51 -11.08 2.89
CA CYS A 520 -43.13 -12.39 2.82
C CYS A 520 -44.34 -12.38 1.86
N PRO A 521 -44.41 -13.27 0.84
CA PRO A 521 -45.54 -13.36 -0.08
C PRO A 521 -46.87 -13.80 0.56
N ARG A 522 -46.88 -14.21 1.83
CA ARG A 522 -48.12 -14.61 2.55
C ARG A 522 -48.77 -13.48 3.34
N GLY A 523 -48.16 -12.30 3.42
CA GLY A 523 -48.75 -11.13 4.06
C GLY A 523 -47.71 -10.19 4.66
N GLU A 524 -47.95 -8.88 4.53
CA GLU A 524 -47.27 -7.84 5.29
C GLU A 524 -47.63 -7.95 6.78
N PRO A 525 -46.73 -7.60 7.72
CA PRO A 525 -45.47 -6.87 7.52
C PRO A 525 -44.20 -7.73 7.72
N HIS A 526 -44.22 -9.04 7.42
CA HIS A 526 -43.08 -9.91 7.76
C HIS A 526 -41.96 -9.86 6.71
N LEU A 527 -40.74 -9.48 7.14
CA LEU A 527 -39.53 -9.57 6.33
C LEU A 527 -38.88 -10.96 6.44
N MET A 528 -38.27 -11.43 5.35
CA MET A 528 -37.53 -12.69 5.35
C MET A 528 -36.11 -12.52 5.89
N THR A 529 -35.96 -12.39 7.21
CA THR A 529 -34.67 -12.09 7.87
C THR A 529 -33.86 -13.33 8.30
N GLN A 530 -34.41 -14.53 8.11
CA GLN A 530 -33.76 -15.76 8.54
C GLN A 530 -32.93 -16.36 7.40
N LEU A 531 -31.59 -16.25 7.48
CA LEU A 531 -30.69 -16.92 6.54
C LEU A 531 -30.86 -18.43 6.62
N VAL A 532 -31.21 -19.06 5.50
CA VAL A 532 -31.25 -20.52 5.36
C VAL A 532 -29.97 -21.01 4.72
N LEU A 533 -29.57 -20.43 3.59
CA LEU A 533 -28.38 -20.85 2.84
C LEU A 533 -27.66 -19.63 2.27
N GLN A 534 -26.36 -19.54 2.48
CA GLN A 534 -25.47 -18.63 1.78
C GLN A 534 -24.69 -19.40 0.71
N ILE A 535 -24.61 -18.83 -0.48
CA ILE A 535 -23.96 -19.38 -1.66
C ILE A 535 -22.81 -18.44 -2.04
N CYS A 536 -21.59 -18.94 -2.00
CA CYS A 536 -20.37 -18.22 -2.31
C CYS A 536 -19.93 -18.47 -3.75
N SER A 537 -19.57 -17.39 -4.44
CA SER A 537 -19.13 -17.43 -5.82
C SER A 537 -17.90 -18.32 -5.98
N GLY A 538 -17.96 -19.24 -6.93
CA GLY A 538 -16.84 -20.13 -7.27
C GLY A 538 -16.54 -21.25 -6.27
N GLN A 539 -17.29 -21.39 -5.17
CA GLN A 539 -17.12 -22.51 -4.23
C GLN A 539 -18.03 -23.68 -4.62
N GLY A 540 -19.30 -23.65 -4.20
CA GLY A 540 -20.29 -24.66 -4.56
C GLY A 540 -20.85 -24.52 -5.97
N VAL A 541 -20.89 -23.29 -6.50
CA VAL A 541 -21.41 -22.99 -7.83
C VAL A 541 -20.37 -22.17 -8.60
N ALA A 542 -20.12 -22.56 -9.85
CA ALA A 542 -19.27 -21.83 -10.79
C ALA A 542 -19.99 -20.60 -11.38
N HIS A 543 -20.43 -19.69 -10.52
CA HIS A 543 -21.11 -18.44 -10.88
C HIS A 543 -20.69 -17.31 -9.93
N THR A 544 -20.81 -16.06 -10.38
CA THR A 544 -20.44 -14.87 -9.61
C THR A 544 -21.67 -14.06 -9.25
N TRP A 545 -21.91 -13.87 -7.95
CA TRP A 545 -23.04 -13.13 -7.41
C TRP A 545 -22.65 -11.70 -7.03
N GLY A 546 -22.81 -10.75 -7.94
CA GLY A 546 -22.53 -9.33 -7.71
C GLY A 546 -21.10 -9.03 -7.24
N ASP A 547 -20.86 -7.82 -6.76
CA ASP A 547 -19.52 -7.38 -6.36
C ASP A 547 -19.02 -8.06 -5.09
N ASN A 548 -19.95 -8.48 -4.23
CA ASN A 548 -19.64 -9.13 -2.95
C ASN A 548 -19.49 -10.65 -3.08
N GLY A 549 -19.80 -11.20 -4.25
CA GLY A 549 -19.66 -12.61 -4.56
C GLY A 549 -20.58 -13.53 -3.77
N LEU A 550 -21.72 -13.06 -3.25
CA LEU A 550 -22.60 -13.82 -2.36
C LEU A 550 -24.08 -13.75 -2.76
N GLY A 551 -24.74 -14.90 -2.71
CA GLY A 551 -26.20 -15.02 -2.79
C GLY A 551 -26.77 -15.66 -1.52
N PHE A 552 -27.97 -15.24 -1.11
CA PHE A 552 -28.59 -15.67 0.13
C PHE A 552 -30.01 -16.18 -0.12
N VAL A 553 -30.27 -17.42 0.29
CA VAL A 553 -31.63 -17.92 0.49
C VAL A 553 -32.07 -17.56 1.90
N VAL A 554 -33.09 -16.71 1.99
CA VAL A 554 -33.66 -16.23 3.24
C VAL A 554 -35.08 -16.73 3.42
N ARG A 555 -35.56 -16.79 4.66
CA ARG A 555 -36.88 -17.30 5.03
C ARG A 555 -37.59 -16.31 5.93
N CYS A 556 -38.92 -16.26 5.80
CA CYS A 556 -39.78 -15.60 6.78
C CYS A 556 -39.70 -16.32 8.14
N PRO A 557 -39.48 -15.61 9.26
CA PRO A 557 -39.48 -16.22 10.59
C PRO A 557 -40.81 -16.90 10.94
N GLU A 558 -41.93 -16.37 10.45
CA GLU A 558 -43.28 -16.88 10.77
C GLU A 558 -43.83 -17.87 9.73
N HIS A 559 -43.44 -17.72 8.47
CA HIS A 559 -43.94 -18.54 7.37
C HIS A 559 -42.84 -19.38 6.76
N ARG A 560 -43.17 -20.59 6.28
CA ARG A 560 -42.22 -21.48 5.57
C ARG A 560 -41.89 -21.02 4.13
N ARG A 561 -42.05 -19.72 3.83
CA ARG A 561 -41.71 -19.12 2.54
C ARG A 561 -40.24 -18.71 2.53
N VAL A 562 -39.59 -18.98 1.41
CA VAL A 562 -38.21 -18.62 1.14
C VAL A 562 -38.14 -17.62 -0.02
N GLY A 563 -37.09 -16.82 -0.01
CA GLY A 563 -36.70 -15.90 -1.07
C GLY A 563 -35.20 -16.03 -1.32
N PHE A 564 -34.74 -15.58 -2.47
CA PHE A 564 -33.34 -15.51 -2.82
C PHE A 564 -32.96 -14.06 -3.12
N VAL A 565 -31.84 -13.60 -2.57
CA VAL A 565 -31.33 -12.25 -2.78
C VAL A 565 -29.84 -12.27 -3.04
N TRP A 566 -29.36 -11.35 -3.86
CA TRP A 566 -27.95 -10.99 -4.00
C TRP A 566 -27.86 -9.51 -4.39
N GLN A 567 -26.75 -8.85 -4.08
CA GLN A 567 -26.60 -7.40 -4.23
C GLN A 567 -25.37 -7.05 -5.08
N THR A 568 -25.52 -6.03 -5.92
CA THR A 568 -24.43 -5.25 -6.53
C THR A 568 -24.15 -4.03 -5.64
N ALA A 569 -22.90 -3.56 -5.59
CA ALA A 569 -22.49 -2.45 -4.76
C ALA A 569 -23.10 -1.09 -5.15
#